data_AF-A0AAD3H9E8-F1
#
_entry.id   AF-A0AAD3H9E8-F1
#
_cell.length_a   1.000
_cell.length_b   1.000
_cell.length_c   1.000
_cell.angle_alpha   90.00
_cell.angle_beta   90.00
_cell.angle_gamma   90.00
#
_symmetry.space_group_name_H-M   'P 1'
#
loop_
_entity.id
_entity.type
_entity.pdbx_description
1 polymer ?
#
loop_
_entity_poly.entity_id
_entity_poly.type
_entity_poly.pdbx_seq_one_letter_code
_entity_poly.pdbx_strand_id
1 'polypeptide(L)'
;MKSNEKVIYSENWSPFFSYFAYVFVLCRKYGVIIEKDEEGKNDGDLKLTFGYGWSGPNKLTSKTTHISKIKPGSIIVGSATGMENFKLFGGWGIRMGIFNGTYAAYNAKNGPYIEFIEKDGSKERKYRFVSENVEKVASIMRGEFVFK
;
A
#
# COMPACT_ATOMS: atom_id res chain seq x y z
N MET A 1 20.30 -20.38 2.18
CA MET A 1 19.74 -19.01 2.14
C MET A 1 19.84 -18.53 0.70
N LYS A 2 18.74 -18.61 -0.07
CA LYS A 2 18.69 -18.05 -1.44
C LYS A 2 18.50 -16.54 -1.32
N SER A 3 19.27 -15.78 -2.12
CA SER A 3 19.42 -14.33 -2.03
C SER A 3 18.09 -13.59 -2.19
N ASN A 4 17.97 -12.50 -1.44
CA ASN A 4 16.89 -11.51 -1.42
C ASN A 4 16.69 -10.71 -2.74
N GLU A 5 17.01 -11.27 -3.91
CA GLU A 5 16.95 -10.52 -5.20
C GLU A 5 15.52 -10.23 -5.68
N LYS A 6 14.53 -10.88 -5.07
CA LYS A 6 13.11 -10.73 -5.38
C LYS A 6 12.50 -9.48 -4.76
N VAL A 7 12.93 -9.09 -3.56
CA VAL A 7 12.32 -7.99 -2.80
C VAL A 7 13.10 -6.70 -3.03
N ILE A 8 12.44 -5.73 -3.63
CA ILE A 8 13.00 -4.42 -3.97
C ILE A 8 12.86 -3.45 -2.80
N TYR A 9 11.70 -3.51 -2.15
CA TYR A 9 11.37 -2.66 -1.03
C TYR A 9 10.53 -3.46 -0.05
N SER A 10 10.80 -3.32 1.24
CA SER A 10 9.98 -3.89 2.29
C SER A 10 10.06 -3.02 3.52
N GLU A 11 8.90 -2.68 4.06
CA GLU A 11 8.75 -2.11 5.38
C GLU A 11 7.64 -2.84 6.13
N ASN A 12 7.80 -2.92 7.44
CA ASN A 12 6.73 -3.28 8.34
C ASN A 12 6.89 -2.49 9.62
N TRP A 13 5.78 -2.01 10.15
CA TRP A 13 5.76 -1.23 11.38
C TRP A 13 4.43 -1.40 12.09
N SER A 14 4.42 -1.06 13.38
CA SER A 14 3.21 -1.08 14.21
C SER A 14 2.75 0.35 14.42
N PRO A 15 1.49 0.70 14.10
CA PRO A 15 0.99 2.04 14.39
C PRO A 15 1.07 2.33 15.89
N PHE A 16 1.35 3.57 16.29
CA PHE A 16 1.45 3.94 17.72
C PHE A 16 0.16 3.60 18.51
N PHE A 17 -1.01 3.66 17.87
CA PHE A 17 -2.28 3.29 18.48
C PHE A 17 -2.51 1.77 18.56
N SER A 18 -1.62 0.92 18.03
CA SER A 18 -1.73 -0.55 18.11
C SER A 18 -1.74 -1.05 19.55
N TYR A 19 -1.13 -0.29 20.47
CA TYR A 19 -1.14 -0.58 21.90
C TYR A 19 -2.54 -0.48 22.49
N PHE A 20 -3.33 0.51 22.04
CA PHE A 20 -4.72 0.72 22.49
C PHE A 20 -5.74 -0.10 21.67
N ALA A 21 -5.40 -0.49 20.45
CA ALA A 21 -6.21 -1.36 19.60
C ALA A 21 -6.10 -2.85 19.97
N TYR A 22 -6.01 -3.17 21.27
CA TYR A 22 -5.85 -4.55 21.77
C TYR A 22 -6.97 -5.48 21.28
N VAL A 23 -8.17 -4.92 21.07
CA VAL A 23 -9.40 -5.59 20.60
C VAL A 23 -9.37 -5.90 19.09
N PHE A 24 -8.56 -5.20 18.29
CA PHE A 24 -8.48 -5.43 16.84
C PHE A 24 -7.07 -5.91 16.45
N VAL A 25 -6.82 -7.21 16.66
CA VAL A 25 -5.57 -7.92 16.28
C VAL A 25 -5.13 -7.61 14.84
N LEU A 26 -6.11 -7.39 13.95
CA LEU A 26 -5.89 -7.06 12.54
C LEU A 26 -5.27 -5.66 12.31
N CYS A 27 -5.15 -4.80 13.31
CA CYS A 27 -4.58 -3.45 13.16
C CYS A 27 -3.13 -3.34 13.64
N ARG A 28 -2.54 -4.43 14.17
CA ARG A 28 -1.30 -4.35 14.95
C ARG A 28 -0.05 -4.13 14.12
N LYS A 29 -0.07 -4.56 12.85
CA LYS A 29 1.05 -4.44 11.94
C LYS A 29 0.57 -3.93 10.60
N TYR A 30 1.31 -2.98 10.07
CA TYR A 30 1.17 -2.49 8.71
C TYR A 30 2.42 -2.88 7.93
N GLY A 31 2.28 -3.13 6.64
CA GLY A 31 3.45 -3.35 5.79
C GLY A 31 3.22 -2.89 4.38
N VAL A 32 4.34 -2.63 3.71
CA VAL A 32 4.43 -2.37 2.27
C VAL A 32 5.59 -3.21 1.76
N ILE A 33 5.37 -3.93 0.68
CA ILE A 33 6.41 -4.66 -0.04
C ILE A 33 6.27 -4.39 -1.53
N ILE A 34 7.40 -4.18 -2.19
CA ILE A 34 7.54 -4.20 -3.64
C ILE A 34 8.47 -5.35 -3.97
N GLU A 35 8.00 -6.27 -4.80
CA GLU A 35 8.76 -7.45 -5.20
C GLU A 35 8.56 -7.73 -6.69
N LYS A 36 9.53 -8.40 -7.30
CA LYS A 36 9.40 -8.89 -8.67
C LYS A 36 8.37 -10.03 -8.71
N ASP A 37 7.51 -9.99 -9.70
CA ASP A 37 6.64 -11.12 -10.03
C ASP A 37 7.43 -12.17 -10.80
N GLU A 38 7.60 -13.34 -10.18
CA GLU A 38 8.25 -14.51 -10.77
C GLU A 38 7.24 -15.64 -11.06
N GLU A 39 5.95 -15.41 -10.77
CA GLU A 39 4.89 -16.40 -10.96
C GLU A 39 3.64 -15.74 -11.57
N GLY A 40 3.55 -15.75 -12.90
CA GLY A 40 2.36 -15.28 -13.61
C GLY A 40 2.56 -14.99 -15.09
N LYS A 41 1.50 -14.51 -15.75
CA LYS A 41 1.52 -14.02 -17.15
C LYS A 41 2.32 -12.71 -17.33
N ASN A 42 2.76 -12.09 -16.23
CA ASN A 42 3.48 -10.82 -16.18
C ASN A 42 4.87 -11.02 -15.54
N ASP A 43 5.56 -12.10 -15.92
CA ASP A 43 6.92 -12.39 -15.47
C ASP A 43 7.84 -11.18 -15.69
N GLY A 44 8.50 -10.72 -14.62
CA GLY A 44 9.34 -9.52 -14.61
C GLY A 44 8.63 -8.20 -14.25
N ASP A 45 7.31 -8.19 -14.08
CA ASP A 45 6.58 -7.03 -13.54
C ASP A 45 6.81 -6.87 -12.02
N LEU A 46 6.50 -5.70 -11.47
CA LEU A 46 6.58 -5.44 -10.04
C LEU A 46 5.21 -5.58 -9.38
N LYS A 47 5.17 -6.27 -8.25
CA LYS A 47 4.00 -6.39 -7.36
C LYS A 47 4.17 -5.45 -6.18
N LEU A 48 3.18 -4.59 -5.97
CA LEU A 48 3.01 -3.79 -4.78
C LEU A 48 1.98 -4.46 -3.87
N THR A 49 2.39 -4.83 -2.66
CA THR A 49 1.46 -5.32 -1.63
C THR A 49 1.51 -4.43 -0.40
N PHE A 50 0.36 -3.99 0.09
CA PHE A 50 0.26 -3.14 1.28
C PHE A 50 -1.00 -3.43 2.10
N GLY A 51 -0.95 -3.17 3.40
CA GLY A 51 -2.15 -3.26 4.24
C GLY A 51 -1.89 -3.52 5.72
N TYR A 52 -2.98 -3.61 6.46
CA TYR A 52 -3.02 -3.93 7.89
C TYR A 52 -3.01 -5.44 8.13
N GLY A 53 -2.80 -5.85 9.38
CA GLY A 53 -2.74 -7.26 9.78
C GLY A 53 -1.53 -7.96 9.15
N TRP A 54 -0.45 -7.21 8.94
CA TRP A 54 0.66 -7.67 8.11
C TRP A 54 1.27 -8.97 8.63
N SER A 55 1.18 -10.00 7.79
CA SER A 55 1.78 -11.32 7.99
C SER A 55 2.50 -11.81 6.72
N GLY A 56 2.75 -10.90 5.78
CA GLY A 56 3.36 -11.15 4.46
C GLY A 56 2.47 -10.74 3.29
N PRO A 57 2.97 -10.85 2.05
CA PRO A 57 2.20 -10.55 0.84
C PRO A 57 1.07 -11.55 0.60
N ASN A 58 0.08 -11.16 -0.21
CA ASN A 58 -1.06 -11.99 -0.66
C ASN A 58 -1.94 -12.55 0.46
N LYS A 59 -2.09 -11.82 1.57
CA LYS A 59 -2.97 -12.17 2.68
C LYS A 59 -4.31 -11.46 2.55
N LEU A 60 -5.36 -12.02 3.18
CA LEU A 60 -6.72 -11.49 3.13
C LEU A 60 -6.81 -10.02 3.55
N THR A 61 -5.90 -9.56 4.41
CA THR A 61 -5.87 -8.21 4.96
C THR A 61 -5.00 -7.23 4.16
N SER A 62 -4.39 -7.70 3.07
CA SER A 62 -3.49 -6.92 2.21
C SER A 62 -4.10 -6.72 0.82
N LYS A 63 -3.80 -5.57 0.19
CA LYS A 63 -4.05 -5.33 -1.23
C LYS A 63 -2.76 -5.59 -1.99
N THR A 64 -2.82 -6.56 -2.90
CA THR A 64 -1.80 -6.76 -3.93
C THR A 64 -2.26 -6.13 -5.24
N THR A 65 -1.37 -5.40 -5.89
CA THR A 65 -1.56 -4.87 -7.24
C THR A 65 -0.27 -4.97 -8.04
N HIS A 66 -0.41 -5.07 -9.35
CA HIS A 66 0.70 -5.01 -10.29
C HIS A 66 1.00 -3.55 -10.62
N ILE A 67 2.26 -3.14 -10.58
CA ILE A 67 2.65 -1.77 -10.90
C ILE A 67 2.29 -1.45 -12.36
N SER A 68 2.36 -2.43 -13.27
CA SER A 68 1.85 -2.28 -14.65
C SER A 68 0.37 -1.90 -14.77
N LYS A 69 -0.45 -2.21 -13.76
CA LYS A 69 -1.88 -1.83 -13.69
C LYS A 69 -2.07 -0.43 -13.11
N ILE A 70 -1.03 0.21 -12.58
CA ILE A 70 -1.10 1.54 -12.00
C ILE A 70 -0.88 2.57 -13.09
N LYS A 71 -1.74 3.59 -13.18
CA LYS A 71 -1.51 4.72 -14.08
C LYS A 71 -0.33 5.55 -13.55
N PRO A 72 0.83 5.63 -14.23
CA PRO A 72 2.03 6.26 -13.63
C PRO A 72 1.80 7.73 -13.25
N GLY A 73 1.11 8.49 -14.11
CA GLY A 73 0.75 9.89 -13.84
C GLY A 73 -0.31 10.11 -12.76
N SER A 74 -0.82 9.04 -12.13
CA SER A 74 -1.75 9.14 -10.99
C SER A 74 -1.06 9.03 -9.62
N ILE A 75 0.25 8.74 -9.60
CA ILE A 75 1.00 8.49 -8.37
C ILE A 75 1.33 9.82 -7.68
N ILE A 76 0.63 10.08 -6.59
CA ILE A 76 0.74 11.33 -5.82
C ILE A 76 1.28 11.01 -4.42
N VAL A 77 2.28 11.75 -3.99
CA VAL A 77 2.71 11.79 -2.58
C VAL A 77 1.97 12.94 -1.90
N GLY A 78 1.40 12.68 -0.74
CA GLY A 78 0.72 13.69 0.07
C GLY A 78 0.96 13.47 1.54
N SER A 79 0.34 14.29 2.39
CA SER A 79 0.37 14.14 3.84
C SER A 79 -1.02 14.40 4.39
N ALA A 80 -1.44 13.63 5.40
CA ALA A 80 -2.74 13.79 6.04
C ALA A 80 -2.60 13.97 7.55
N THR A 81 -3.35 14.93 8.09
CA THR A 81 -3.50 15.12 9.52
C THR A 81 -4.45 14.08 10.13
N GLY A 82 -4.37 13.91 11.46
CA GLY A 82 -5.30 13.04 12.19
C GLY A 82 -6.76 13.44 12.04
N MET A 83 -7.05 14.74 11.95
CA MET A 83 -8.41 15.23 11.75
C MET A 83 -8.93 14.90 10.34
N GLU A 84 -8.10 15.01 9.31
CA GLU A 84 -8.48 14.60 7.94
C GLU A 84 -8.71 13.10 7.85
N ASN A 85 -7.81 12.30 8.42
CA ASN A 85 -7.98 10.85 8.49
C ASN A 85 -9.22 10.47 9.30
N PHE A 86 -9.52 11.19 10.39
CA PHE A 86 -10.72 10.97 11.18
C PHE A 86 -12.00 11.25 10.37
N LYS A 87 -12.07 12.42 9.73
CA LYS A 87 -13.23 12.83 8.91
C LYS A 87 -13.46 11.89 7.72
N LEU A 88 -12.39 11.50 7.03
CA LEU A 88 -12.50 10.70 5.80
C LEU A 88 -12.64 9.21 6.08
N PHE A 89 -12.03 8.69 7.16
CA PHE A 89 -11.91 7.25 7.39
C PHE A 89 -12.49 6.78 8.74
N GLY A 90 -13.03 7.67 9.57
CA GLY A 90 -13.68 7.31 10.84
C GLY A 90 -12.70 7.03 11.98
N GLY A 91 -11.49 7.61 11.92
CA GLY A 91 -10.53 7.64 13.04
C GLY A 91 -9.62 6.42 13.17
N TRP A 92 -10.04 5.26 12.65
CA TRP A 92 -9.28 4.01 12.75
C TRP A 92 -8.41 3.71 11.54
N GLY A 93 -8.63 4.41 10.43
CA GLY A 93 -7.80 4.31 9.22
C GLY A 93 -7.65 2.91 8.62
N ILE A 94 -8.56 2.01 8.95
CA ILE A 94 -8.69 0.73 8.26
C ILE A 94 -10.06 0.75 7.62
N ARG A 95 -10.10 0.97 6.31
CA ARG A 95 -11.31 0.70 5.53
C ARG A 95 -10.99 -0.32 4.46
N MET A 96 -11.14 -1.58 4.86
CA MET A 96 -11.14 -2.73 3.97
C MET A 96 -12.39 -2.68 3.08
N GLY A 97 -12.29 -2.00 1.93
CA GLY A 97 -13.26 -2.13 0.84
C GLY A 97 -14.54 -1.28 0.93
N ILE A 98 -14.77 -0.56 -0.17
CA ILE A 98 -16.00 0.10 -0.66
C ILE A 98 -16.53 1.28 0.18
N PHE A 99 -16.13 2.48 -0.22
CA PHE A 99 -16.92 3.71 -0.02
C PHE A 99 -17.36 4.22 -1.40
N ASN A 100 -18.68 4.26 -1.65
CA ASN A 100 -19.34 4.85 -2.83
C ASN A 100 -18.58 4.69 -4.18
N GLY A 101 -18.03 3.50 -4.44
CA GLY A 101 -17.49 3.13 -5.74
C GLY A 101 -16.15 3.76 -6.17
N THR A 102 -15.43 4.53 -5.33
CA THR A 102 -14.22 5.24 -5.83
C THR A 102 -12.95 5.12 -4.98
N TYR A 103 -13.02 4.84 -3.67
CA TYR A 103 -11.83 4.84 -2.79
C TYR A 103 -11.68 3.55 -1.96
N ALA A 104 -10.49 2.95 -1.99
CA ALA A 104 -10.06 1.92 -1.04
C ALA A 104 -8.79 2.41 -0.32
N ALA A 105 -8.95 2.79 0.94
CA ALA A 105 -7.85 3.32 1.76
C ALA A 105 -7.37 2.26 2.75
N TYR A 106 -6.08 1.99 2.68
CA TYR A 106 -5.37 1.10 3.60
C TYR A 106 -4.47 1.96 4.50
N ASN A 107 -4.98 3.07 5.06
CA ASN A 107 -4.20 4.08 5.77
C ASN A 107 -4.79 4.48 7.13
N ALA A 108 -4.03 4.29 8.22
CA ALA A 108 -4.29 4.80 9.56
C ALA A 108 -3.15 5.59 10.21
N LYS A 109 -2.08 5.95 9.48
CA LYS A 109 -1.01 6.78 10.06
C LYS A 109 -1.18 8.22 9.60
N ASN A 110 -1.05 9.15 10.55
CA ASN A 110 -0.90 10.56 10.22
C ASN A 110 0.45 10.77 9.52
N GLY A 111 0.49 11.71 8.60
CA GLY A 111 1.70 12.05 7.86
C GLY A 111 1.68 11.51 6.42
N PRO A 112 2.88 11.23 5.86
CA PRO A 112 3.03 10.99 4.43
C PRO A 112 2.30 9.75 3.92
N TYR A 113 1.66 9.87 2.77
CA TYR A 113 0.97 8.79 2.07
C TYR A 113 1.27 8.81 0.57
N ILE A 114 0.95 7.71 -0.10
CA ILE A 114 0.93 7.57 -1.55
C ILE A 114 -0.51 7.28 -2.00
N GLU A 115 -0.94 7.98 -3.03
CA GLU A 115 -2.16 7.71 -3.78
C GLU A 115 -1.86 7.26 -5.20
N PHE A 116 -2.70 6.39 -5.74
CA PHE A 116 -2.61 5.96 -7.13
C PHE A 116 -3.96 5.46 -7.65
N ILE A 117 -4.08 5.36 -8.97
CA ILE A 117 -5.22 4.76 -9.68
C ILE A 117 -4.78 3.42 -10.28
N GLU A 118 -5.44 2.34 -9.86
CA GLU A 118 -5.34 1.02 -10.48
C GLU A 118 -6.39 0.90 -11.60
N LYS A 119 -5.96 0.38 -12.76
CA LYS A 119 -6.83 0.01 -13.87
C LYS A 119 -7.03 -1.50 -13.90
N ASP A 120 -8.29 -1.92 -13.87
CA ASP A 120 -8.69 -3.31 -14.06
C ASP A 120 -9.78 -3.38 -15.13
N GLY A 121 -9.34 -3.53 -16.38
CA GLY A 121 -10.21 -3.38 -17.55
C GLY A 121 -10.74 -1.95 -17.69
N SER A 122 -12.07 -1.79 -17.72
CA SER A 122 -12.74 -0.48 -17.79
C SER A 122 -12.92 0.19 -16.42
N LYS A 123 -12.57 -0.49 -15.32
CA LYS A 123 -12.75 0.03 -13.97
C LYS A 123 -11.48 0.70 -13.48
N GLU A 124 -11.63 1.91 -12.96
CA GLU A 124 -10.58 2.62 -12.24
C GLU A 124 -10.90 2.62 -10.75
N ARG A 125 -9.88 2.34 -9.93
CA ARG A 125 -9.99 2.37 -8.46
C ARG A 125 -8.86 3.20 -7.88
N LYS A 126 -9.23 4.17 -7.03
CA LYS A 126 -8.23 4.98 -6.34
C LYS A 126 -7.86 4.33 -5.01
N TYR A 127 -6.56 4.15 -4.81
CA TYR A 127 -5.97 3.60 -3.61
C TYR A 127 -5.15 4.65 -2.89
N ARG A 128 -5.14 4.57 -1.55
CA ARG A 128 -4.24 5.33 -0.68
C ARG A 128 -3.60 4.39 0.32
N PHE A 129 -2.30 4.50 0.50
CA PHE A 129 -1.51 3.71 1.44
C PHE A 129 -0.37 4.56 2.02
N VAL A 130 0.17 4.15 3.16
CA VAL A 130 1.28 4.86 3.83
C VAL A 130 2.59 4.12 3.68
N SER A 131 3.69 4.85 3.69
CA SER A 131 5.04 4.30 3.72
C SER A 131 5.95 5.17 4.59
N GLU A 132 6.96 4.59 5.23
CA GLU A 132 8.00 5.36 5.92
C GLU A 132 8.93 6.08 4.93
N ASN A 133 9.00 5.61 3.68
CA ASN A 133 9.79 6.21 2.62
C ASN A 133 8.95 6.43 1.35
N VAL A 134 7.97 7.33 1.45
CA VAL A 134 7.02 7.61 0.37
C VAL A 134 7.67 8.03 -0.94
N GLU A 135 8.77 8.79 -0.89
CA GLU A 135 9.46 9.24 -2.10
C GLU A 135 10.14 8.08 -2.83
N LYS A 136 10.84 7.21 -2.10
CA LYS A 136 11.46 6.00 -2.67
C LYS A 136 10.41 5.08 -3.28
N VAL A 137 9.33 4.83 -2.54
CA VAL A 137 8.25 3.95 -3.01
C VAL A 137 7.54 4.54 -4.23
N ALA A 138 7.23 5.84 -4.22
CA ALA A 138 6.62 6.51 -5.37
C ALA A 138 7.54 6.50 -6.59
N SER A 139 8.84 6.73 -6.40
CA SER A 139 9.83 6.67 -7.48
C SER A 139 9.93 5.28 -8.12
N ILE A 140 9.92 4.21 -7.31
CA ILE A 140 9.84 2.83 -7.80
C ILE A 140 8.53 2.60 -8.58
N MET A 141 7.40 3.04 -8.05
CA MET A 141 6.09 2.88 -8.71
C MET A 141 5.97 3.66 -10.03
N ARG A 142 6.69 4.79 -10.16
CA ARG A 142 6.75 5.57 -11.40
C ARG A 142 7.71 4.99 -12.44
N GLY A 143 8.52 3.99 -12.06
CA GLY A 143 9.57 3.44 -12.93
C GLY A 143 10.81 4.34 -13.05
N GLU A 144 10.99 5.30 -12.15
CA GLU A 144 12.16 6.20 -12.13
C GLU A 144 13.40 5.51 -11.57
N PHE A 145 13.21 4.44 -10.79
CA PHE A 145 14.30 3.66 -10.20
C PHE A 145 14.77 2.58 -11.18
N VAL A 146 15.95 2.78 -11.78
CA VAL A 146 16.62 1.74 -12.59
C VAL A 146 17.45 0.87 -11.65
N PHE A 147 17.11 -0.42 -11.56
CA PHE A 147 17.96 -1.41 -10.89
C PHE A 147 19.31 -1.47 -11.62
N LYS A 148 20.36 -0.93 -11.01
CA LYS A 148 21.74 -1.18 -11.43
C LYS A 148 22.22 -2.50 -10.86
#